data_AF-A0A938IMU3-F1
#
_entry.id   AF-A0A938IMU3-F1
#
_cell.length_a   1.000
_cell.length_b   1.000
_cell.length_c   1.000
_cell.angle_alpha   90.00
_cell.angle_beta   90.00
_cell.angle_gamma   90.00
#
_symmetry.space_group_name_H-M   'P 1'
#
loop_
_entity.id
_entity.type
_entity.pdbx_description
1 polymer ?
#
loop_
_entity_poly.entity_id
_entity_poly.type
_entity_poly.pdbx_seq_one_letter_code
_entity_poly.pdbx_strand_id
1 'polypeptide(L)'
;MCHRVTVLSRVTEYRVTAGNANPQVLQEEVLADARRRAEETVRKARHEAEAILAKARADADADRRSRLAAAEAEAARRRDVALAAIPIQVGRRRLECIEAALAAVHDEALRRLDAREGFDYREAVTRLAAQAVAAMDAARFVLDLSDADRQAFGDGWLDEVRRCAGRERTTTAPLPDGRGSETAPLPDGRGSVAARLPDGRGSVELALGSAGAAIRGGVIVRDADGRRAWDNTLAARLERLWPALRRRIAAAAGLVPAAQAAKESP
;
A
#
# COMPACT_ATOMS: atom_id res chain seq x y z
N MET A 1 91.99 35.67 12.59
CA MET A 1 91.95 36.20 13.97
C MET A 1 91.70 35.03 14.90
N CYS A 2 92.74 34.49 15.55
CA CYS A 2 93.17 34.80 16.93
C CYS A 2 92.15 34.26 17.95
N HIS A 3 92.46 33.35 18.89
CA HIS A 3 93.70 33.13 19.63
C HIS A 3 93.81 31.69 20.17
N ARG A 4 95.05 31.21 20.11
CA ARG A 4 95.64 30.09 20.86
C ARG A 4 95.98 30.61 22.26
N VAL A 5 95.58 29.94 23.35
CA VAL A 5 96.18 30.18 24.68
C VAL A 5 96.44 28.86 25.41
N THR A 6 97.71 28.70 25.72
CA THR A 6 98.39 27.68 26.53
C THR A 6 98.34 28.05 28.02
N VAL A 7 98.07 27.10 28.92
CA VAL A 7 98.51 27.13 30.34
C VAL A 7 98.63 25.66 30.81
N LEU A 8 99.79 25.00 30.71
CA LEU A 8 100.90 24.90 31.69
C LEU A 8 100.51 24.65 33.16
N SER A 9 100.91 23.47 33.64
CA SER A 9 101.50 23.20 34.97
C SER A 9 100.71 23.53 36.23
N ARG A 10 100.32 22.47 36.97
CA ARG A 10 100.44 22.33 38.44
C ARG A 10 99.83 20.99 38.88
N VAL A 11 100.59 19.90 38.73
CA VAL A 11 100.39 18.70 39.56
C VAL A 11 101.36 18.88 40.74
N THR A 12 100.91 19.63 41.73
CA THR A 12 101.65 19.85 42.98
C THR A 12 100.82 19.26 44.11
N GLU A 13 101.36 18.22 44.73
CA GLU A 13 101.15 17.79 46.12
C GLU A 13 99.82 18.19 46.77
N TYR A 14 98.84 17.29 46.72
CA TYR A 14 97.82 17.22 47.77
C TYR A 14 98.27 16.19 48.81
N ARG A 15 99.20 16.63 49.69
CA ARG A 15 99.58 15.89 50.90
C ARG A 15 98.42 16.03 51.88
N VAL A 16 97.65 14.96 52.03
CA VAL A 16 96.57 14.84 53.02
C VAL A 16 97.19 14.98 54.41
N THR A 17 96.85 16.06 55.10
CA THR A 17 97.06 16.21 56.55
C THR A 17 96.09 15.29 57.27
N ALA A 18 96.54 14.08 57.57
CA ALA A 18 95.84 13.15 58.46
C ALA A 18 96.00 13.62 59.93
N GLY A 19 95.12 14.54 60.36
CA GLY A 19 94.93 14.87 61.76
C GLY A 19 93.70 14.13 62.30
N ASN A 20 93.90 13.23 63.28
CA ASN A 20 92.90 12.64 64.19
C ASN A 20 91.42 12.65 63.76
N ALA A 21 91.09 12.02 62.63
CA ALA A 21 89.71 11.68 62.32
C ALA A 21 89.33 10.44 63.14
N ASN A 22 88.47 10.60 64.15
CA ASN A 22 87.89 9.46 64.87
C ASN A 22 87.05 8.64 63.87
N PRO A 23 87.39 7.36 63.59
CA PRO A 23 86.71 6.55 62.57
C PRO A 23 85.20 6.43 62.81
N GLN A 24 84.75 6.56 64.06
CA GLN A 24 83.33 6.56 64.42
C GLN A 24 82.57 7.77 63.86
N VAL A 25 83.18 8.96 63.89
CA VAL A 25 82.57 10.21 63.38
C VAL A 25 82.43 10.15 61.86
N LEU A 26 83.45 9.64 61.17
CA LEU A 26 83.39 9.44 59.72
C LEU A 26 82.32 8.40 59.35
N GLN A 27 82.21 7.31 60.11
CA GLN A 27 81.23 6.27 59.87
C GLN A 27 79.79 6.79 60.06
N GLU A 28 79.54 7.58 61.09
CA GLU A 28 78.24 8.24 61.32
C GLU A 28 77.88 9.23 60.21
N GLU A 29 78.84 10.01 59.71
CA GLU A 29 78.61 10.96 58.64
C GLU A 29 78.29 10.27 57.30
N VAL A 30 79.00 9.19 56.99
CA VAL A 30 78.73 8.35 55.82
C VAL A 30 77.34 7.72 55.91
N LEU A 31 76.96 7.20 57.08
CA LEU A 31 75.61 6.63 57.30
C LEU A 31 74.52 7.70 57.21
N ALA A 32 74.75 8.89 57.75
CA ALA A 32 73.83 10.01 57.65
C ALA A 32 73.66 10.48 56.20
N ASP A 33 74.75 10.52 55.42
CA ASP A 33 74.68 10.88 54.00
C ASP A 33 73.97 9.82 53.16
N ALA A 34 74.26 8.54 53.40
CA ALA A 34 73.55 7.44 52.76
C ALA A 34 72.05 7.46 53.05
N ARG A 35 71.64 7.76 54.30
CA ARG A 35 70.23 7.94 54.68
C ARG A 35 69.58 9.10 53.95
N ARG A 36 70.21 10.27 53.92
CA ARG A 36 69.68 11.45 53.19
C ARG A 36 69.48 11.15 51.71
N ARG A 37 70.46 10.49 51.07
CA ARG A 37 70.36 10.09 49.66
C ARG A 37 69.23 9.08 49.45
N ALA A 38 69.10 8.07 50.32
CA ALA A 38 68.02 7.09 50.24
C ALA A 38 66.63 7.74 50.40
N GLU A 39 66.47 8.63 51.38
CA GLU A 39 65.23 9.38 51.59
C GLU A 39 64.89 10.27 50.40
N GLU A 40 65.89 10.91 49.78
CA GLU A 40 65.69 11.70 48.57
C GLU A 40 65.25 10.85 47.39
N THR A 41 65.86 9.67 47.18
CA THR A 41 65.43 8.72 46.16
C THR A 41 63.99 8.26 46.38
N VAL A 42 63.63 7.91 47.63
CA VAL A 42 62.26 7.49 47.95
C VAL A 42 61.26 8.62 47.70
N ARG A 43 61.61 9.86 48.09
CA ARG A 43 60.74 11.03 47.88
C ARG A 43 60.51 11.30 46.39
N LYS A 44 61.56 11.25 45.58
CA LYS A 44 61.48 11.40 44.12
C LYS A 44 60.62 10.29 43.50
N ALA A 45 60.88 9.04 43.87
CA ALA A 45 60.10 7.90 43.37
C ALA A 45 58.61 7.98 43.74
N ARG A 46 58.28 8.45 44.95
CA ARG A 46 56.88 8.69 45.36
C ARG A 46 56.22 9.78 44.52
N HIS A 47 56.89 10.90 44.34
CA HIS A 47 56.36 12.00 43.54
C HIS A 47 56.15 11.59 42.08
N GLU A 48 57.10 10.85 41.50
CA GLU A 48 56.97 10.29 40.15
C GLU A 48 55.81 9.29 40.06
N ALA A 49 55.65 8.40 41.05
CA ALA A 49 54.55 7.46 41.10
C ALA A 49 53.18 8.17 41.21
N GLU A 50 53.07 9.20 42.05
CA GLU A 50 51.86 10.02 42.17
C GLU A 50 51.54 10.74 40.85
N ALA A 51 52.55 11.28 40.17
CA ALA A 51 52.37 11.93 38.86
C ALA A 51 51.91 10.93 37.79
N ILE A 52 52.49 9.72 37.76
CA ILE A 52 52.07 8.64 36.84
C ILE A 52 50.61 8.25 37.13
N LEU A 53 50.24 8.06 38.39
CA LEU A 53 48.88 7.69 38.77
C LEU A 53 47.87 8.80 38.47
N ALA A 54 48.21 10.06 38.73
CA ALA A 54 47.36 11.20 38.43
C ALA A 54 47.11 11.32 36.92
N LYS A 55 48.16 11.16 36.11
CA LYS A 55 48.05 11.15 34.64
C LYS A 55 47.19 9.98 34.15
N ALA A 56 47.46 8.76 34.62
CA ALA A 56 46.71 7.57 34.22
C ALA A 56 45.20 7.70 34.54
N ARG A 57 44.86 8.32 35.68
CA ARG A 57 43.46 8.61 36.03
C ARG A 57 42.83 9.64 35.10
N ALA A 58 43.52 10.74 34.82
CA ALA A 58 43.04 11.77 33.91
C ALA A 58 42.80 11.23 32.49
N ASP A 59 43.73 10.41 32.00
CA ASP A 59 43.63 9.75 30.70
C ASP A 59 42.44 8.77 30.68
N ALA A 60 42.28 7.93 31.72
CA ALA A 60 41.16 7.00 31.84
C ALA A 60 39.80 7.71 31.90
N ASP A 61 39.71 8.84 32.60
CA ASP A 61 38.49 9.66 32.66
C ASP A 61 38.19 10.37 31.36
N ALA A 62 39.21 10.80 30.61
CA ALA A 62 39.05 11.35 29.27
C ALA A 62 38.53 10.28 28.29
N ASP A 63 39.11 9.09 28.32
CA ASP A 63 38.68 7.94 27.51
C ASP A 63 37.26 7.51 27.85
N ARG A 64 36.92 7.42 29.14
CA ARG A 64 35.56 7.08 29.59
C ARG A 64 34.54 8.09 29.07
N ARG A 65 34.83 9.39 29.20
CA ARG A 65 33.95 10.46 28.70
C ARG A 65 33.77 10.38 27.19
N SER A 66 34.86 10.17 26.44
CA SER A 66 34.83 10.03 24.98
C SER A 66 33.98 8.83 24.55
N ARG A 67 34.16 7.66 25.20
CA ARG A 67 33.38 6.45 24.90
C ARG A 67 31.90 6.62 25.22
N LEU A 68 31.57 7.24 26.34
CA LEU A 68 30.17 7.53 26.71
C LEU A 68 29.52 8.48 25.71
N ALA A 69 30.19 9.58 25.34
CA ALA A 69 29.67 10.52 24.36
C ALA A 69 29.46 9.85 22.98
N ALA A 70 30.39 8.99 22.55
CA ALA A 70 30.24 8.24 21.30
C ALA A 70 29.05 7.25 21.35
N ALA A 71 28.87 6.55 22.47
CA ALA A 71 27.75 5.63 22.67
C ALA A 71 26.40 6.37 22.71
N GLU A 72 26.33 7.51 23.39
CA GLU A 72 25.15 8.37 23.44
C GLU A 72 24.79 8.91 22.05
N ALA A 73 25.77 9.38 21.28
CA ALA A 73 25.55 9.85 19.92
C ALA A 73 25.05 8.74 18.99
N GLU A 74 25.56 7.52 19.15
CA GLU A 74 25.09 6.36 18.38
C GLU A 74 23.68 5.93 18.79
N ALA A 75 23.37 5.92 20.08
CA ALA A 75 22.03 5.61 20.58
C ALA A 75 21.00 6.64 20.07
N ALA A 76 21.35 7.93 20.07
CA ALA A 76 20.52 9.00 19.51
C ALA A 76 20.26 8.77 18.02
N ARG A 77 21.30 8.52 17.20
CA ARG A 77 21.14 8.21 15.78
C ARG A 77 20.22 7.03 15.52
N ARG A 78 20.40 5.93 16.27
CA ARG A 78 19.54 4.73 16.13
C ARG A 78 18.09 5.02 16.48
N ARG A 79 17.87 5.81 17.54
CA ARG A 79 16.53 6.27 17.93
C ARG A 79 15.90 7.09 16.81
N ASP A 80 16.62 8.04 16.24
CA ASP A 80 16.11 8.90 15.17
C ASP A 80 15.74 8.09 13.93
N VAL A 81 16.60 7.14 13.51
CA VAL A 81 16.31 6.22 12.40
C VAL A 81 15.07 5.37 12.71
N ALA A 82 14.96 4.82 13.92
CA ALA A 82 13.81 4.01 14.31
C ALA A 82 12.51 4.82 14.31
N LEU A 83 12.52 6.02 14.88
CA LEU A 83 11.36 6.92 14.92
C LEU A 83 10.96 7.40 13.52
N ALA A 84 11.92 7.66 12.64
CA ALA A 84 11.66 8.00 11.24
C ALA A 84 11.00 6.85 10.46
N ALA A 85 11.27 5.59 10.84
CA ALA A 85 10.66 4.43 10.20
C ALA A 85 9.19 4.21 10.60
N ILE A 86 8.80 4.58 11.82
CA ILE A 86 7.42 4.39 12.34
C ILE A 86 6.34 4.94 11.40
N PRO A 87 6.35 6.21 10.95
CA PRO A 87 5.28 6.74 10.10
C PRO A 87 5.16 5.99 8.77
N ILE A 88 6.27 5.49 8.22
CA ILE A 88 6.27 4.68 6.99
C ILE A 88 5.56 3.35 7.25
N GLN A 89 5.89 2.67 8.35
CA GLN A 89 5.26 1.39 8.72
C GLN A 89 3.77 1.56 9.06
N VAL A 90 3.41 2.62 9.78
CA VAL A 90 2.00 2.95 10.08
C VAL A 90 1.23 3.24 8.80
N GLY A 91 1.80 4.03 7.89
CA GLY A 91 1.18 4.33 6.59
C GLY A 91 0.96 3.07 5.77
N ARG A 92 1.97 2.21 5.67
CA ARG A 92 1.88 0.90 4.99
C ARG A 92 0.80 0.03 5.61
N ARG A 93 0.81 -0.15 6.94
CA ARG A 93 -0.17 -0.99 7.62
C ARG A 93 -1.59 -0.47 7.43
N ARG A 94 -1.78 0.84 7.47
CA ARG A 94 -3.07 1.47 7.21
C ARG A 94 -3.56 1.15 5.80
N LEU A 95 -2.71 1.26 4.79
CA LEU A 95 -3.06 0.94 3.41
C LEU A 95 -3.44 -0.55 3.27
N GLU A 96 -2.64 -1.45 3.84
CA GLU A 96 -2.94 -2.89 3.86
C GLU A 96 -4.32 -3.18 4.49
N CYS A 97 -4.64 -2.54 5.62
CA CYS A 97 -5.95 -2.69 6.26
C CYS A 97 -7.10 -2.15 5.40
N ILE A 98 -6.90 -0.99 4.73
CA ILE A 98 -7.93 -0.41 3.83
C ILE A 98 -8.19 -1.36 2.67
N GLU A 99 -7.13 -1.87 2.03
CA GLU A 99 -7.26 -2.82 0.92
C GLU A 99 -7.95 -4.11 1.34
N ALA A 100 -7.58 -4.66 2.50
CA ALA A 100 -8.24 -5.84 3.06
C ALA A 100 -9.74 -5.60 3.33
N ALA A 101 -10.10 -4.43 3.87
CA ALA A 101 -11.50 -4.09 4.12
C ALA A 101 -12.29 -3.95 2.81
N LEU A 102 -11.71 -3.31 1.78
CA LEU A 102 -12.35 -3.17 0.48
C LEU A 102 -12.50 -4.53 -0.22
N ALA A 103 -11.50 -5.40 -0.15
CA ALA A 103 -11.57 -6.76 -0.66
C ALA A 103 -12.66 -7.57 0.04
N ALA A 104 -12.77 -7.48 1.37
CA ALA A 104 -13.82 -8.15 2.13
C ALA A 104 -15.23 -7.70 1.71
N VAL A 105 -15.43 -6.40 1.44
CA VAL A 105 -16.70 -5.88 0.93
C VAL A 105 -17.01 -6.42 -0.48
N HIS A 106 -15.99 -6.50 -1.35
CA HIS A 106 -16.15 -7.09 -2.67
C HIS A 106 -16.57 -8.56 -2.60
N ASP A 107 -15.88 -9.35 -1.78
CA ASP A 107 -16.14 -10.77 -1.63
C ASP A 107 -17.52 -11.04 -1.00
N GLU A 108 -17.93 -10.20 -0.04
CA GLU A 108 -19.29 -10.22 0.52
C GLU A 108 -20.34 -9.89 -0.54
N ALA A 109 -20.10 -8.88 -1.38
CA ALA A 109 -21.01 -8.52 -2.45
C ALA A 109 -21.16 -9.68 -3.45
N LEU A 110 -20.06 -10.33 -3.86
CA LEU A 110 -20.10 -11.52 -4.70
C LEU A 110 -20.89 -12.65 -4.04
N ARG A 111 -20.65 -12.93 -2.75
CA ARG A 111 -21.40 -13.97 -2.03
C ARG A 111 -22.91 -13.71 -2.02
N ARG A 112 -23.33 -12.47 -1.77
CA ARG A 112 -24.75 -12.09 -1.76
C ARG A 112 -25.37 -12.17 -3.16
N LEU A 113 -24.63 -11.79 -4.20
CA LEU A 113 -25.07 -11.94 -5.58
C LEU A 113 -25.24 -13.41 -5.97
N ASP A 114 -24.30 -14.27 -5.60
CA ASP A 114 -24.37 -15.72 -5.81
C ASP A 114 -25.56 -16.33 -5.03
N ALA A 115 -25.80 -15.87 -3.80
CA ALA A 115 -26.93 -16.29 -2.96
C ALA A 115 -28.28 -15.66 -3.36
N ARG A 116 -28.28 -14.69 -4.29
CA ARG A 116 -29.47 -13.95 -4.79
C ARG A 116 -30.19 -13.19 -3.68
N GLU A 117 -29.44 -12.69 -2.72
CA GLU A 117 -29.98 -12.00 -1.54
C GLU A 117 -30.13 -10.49 -1.78
N GLY A 118 -31.23 -9.93 -1.28
CA GLY A 118 -31.41 -8.48 -1.18
C GLY A 118 -31.90 -7.77 -2.44
N PHE A 119 -32.37 -8.51 -3.47
CA PHE A 119 -33.01 -7.94 -4.66
C PHE A 119 -33.92 -8.95 -5.35
N ASP A 120 -34.82 -8.47 -6.21
CA ASP A 120 -35.58 -9.34 -7.12
C ASP A 120 -34.67 -9.83 -8.25
N TYR A 121 -34.19 -11.07 -8.12
CA TYR A 121 -33.28 -11.68 -9.08
C TYR A 121 -33.92 -11.83 -10.47
N ARG A 122 -35.20 -12.19 -10.55
CA ARG A 122 -35.89 -12.39 -11.83
C ARG A 122 -36.03 -11.06 -12.57
N GLU A 123 -36.47 -10.01 -11.88
CA GLU A 123 -36.58 -8.68 -12.49
C GLU A 123 -35.20 -8.17 -12.95
N ALA A 124 -34.18 -8.33 -12.11
CA ALA A 124 -32.83 -7.89 -12.42
C ALA A 124 -32.27 -8.57 -13.69
N VAL A 125 -32.36 -9.90 -13.78
CA VAL A 125 -31.86 -10.66 -14.95
C VAL A 125 -32.67 -10.32 -16.21
N THR A 126 -33.98 -10.13 -16.09
CA THR A 126 -34.85 -9.72 -17.20
C THR A 126 -34.42 -8.36 -17.76
N ARG A 127 -34.16 -7.38 -16.90
CA ARG A 127 -33.68 -6.05 -17.30
C ARG A 127 -32.28 -6.11 -17.91
N LEU A 128 -31.39 -6.94 -17.38
CA LEU A 128 -30.04 -7.12 -17.93
C LEU A 128 -30.07 -7.75 -19.33
N ALA A 129 -30.92 -8.75 -19.54
CA ALA A 129 -31.12 -9.36 -20.85
C ALA A 129 -31.69 -8.34 -21.85
N ALA A 130 -32.73 -7.60 -21.46
CA ALA A 130 -33.35 -6.57 -22.30
C ALA A 130 -32.36 -5.46 -22.69
N GLN A 131 -31.50 -5.01 -21.76
CA GLN A 131 -30.46 -4.03 -22.03
C GLN A 131 -29.48 -4.51 -23.11
N ALA A 132 -29.03 -5.78 -23.03
CA ALA A 132 -28.13 -6.35 -24.02
C ALA A 132 -28.78 -6.47 -25.40
N VAL A 133 -30.01 -6.99 -25.46
CA VAL A 133 -30.79 -7.10 -26.71
C VAL A 133 -31.04 -5.73 -27.34
N ALA A 134 -31.34 -4.70 -26.53
CA ALA A 134 -31.55 -3.34 -27.01
C ALA A 134 -30.26 -2.71 -27.56
N ALA A 135 -29.11 -2.97 -26.91
CA ALA A 135 -27.81 -2.43 -27.28
C ALA A 135 -27.24 -3.06 -28.56
N MET A 136 -27.62 -4.30 -28.90
CA MET A 136 -27.11 -5.03 -30.05
C MET A 136 -28.01 -4.84 -31.28
N ASP A 137 -27.38 -4.61 -32.43
CA ASP A 137 -28.07 -4.53 -33.72
C ASP A 137 -28.04 -5.89 -34.42
N ALA A 138 -28.88 -6.81 -33.94
CA ALA A 138 -29.13 -8.11 -34.54
C ALA A 138 -30.61 -8.47 -34.44
N ALA A 139 -31.06 -9.40 -35.29
CA ALA A 139 -32.44 -9.88 -35.35
C ALA A 139 -32.66 -11.19 -34.58
N ARG A 140 -31.57 -11.93 -34.26
CA ARG A 140 -31.61 -13.22 -33.57
C ARG A 140 -30.61 -13.24 -32.44
N PHE A 141 -31.05 -13.64 -31.25
CA PHE A 141 -30.18 -13.75 -30.08
C PHE A 141 -30.34 -15.08 -29.36
N VAL A 142 -29.25 -15.51 -28.77
CA VAL A 142 -29.16 -16.67 -27.89
C VAL A 142 -28.81 -16.19 -26.50
N LEU A 143 -29.64 -16.53 -25.51
CA LEU A 143 -29.44 -16.16 -24.11
C LEU A 143 -28.95 -17.39 -23.34
N ASP A 144 -27.76 -17.28 -22.77
CA ASP A 144 -27.17 -18.29 -21.91
C ASP A 144 -27.41 -17.91 -20.44
N LEU A 145 -27.96 -18.87 -19.69
CA LEU A 145 -28.28 -18.80 -18.26
C LEU A 145 -27.78 -20.06 -17.57
N SER A 146 -27.71 -20.02 -16.24
CA SER A 146 -27.54 -21.22 -15.44
C SER A 146 -28.76 -22.16 -15.60
N ASP A 147 -28.55 -23.47 -15.44
CA ASP A 147 -29.64 -24.45 -15.55
C ASP A 147 -30.72 -24.24 -14.48
N ALA A 148 -30.31 -23.85 -13.27
CA ALA A 148 -31.23 -23.51 -12.19
C ALA A 148 -32.11 -22.30 -12.55
N ASP A 149 -31.55 -21.27 -13.18
CA ASP A 149 -32.30 -20.07 -13.58
C ASP A 149 -33.23 -20.33 -14.75
N ARG A 150 -32.78 -21.15 -15.70
CA ARG A 150 -33.61 -21.60 -16.81
C ARG A 150 -34.87 -22.32 -16.32
N GLN A 151 -34.71 -23.22 -15.35
CA GLN A 151 -35.83 -23.94 -14.74
C GLN A 151 -36.73 -23.00 -13.92
N ALA A 152 -36.15 -22.04 -13.20
CA ALA A 152 -36.90 -21.13 -12.33
C ALA A 152 -37.70 -20.06 -13.09
N PHE A 153 -37.21 -19.56 -14.24
CA PHE A 153 -37.88 -18.50 -14.97
C PHE A 153 -39.05 -18.98 -15.84
N GLY A 154 -39.01 -20.24 -16.30
CA GLY A 154 -40.06 -20.86 -17.10
C GLY A 154 -40.19 -20.31 -18.52
N ASP A 155 -41.16 -20.86 -19.28
CA ASP A 155 -41.24 -20.69 -20.73
C ASP A 155 -41.61 -19.26 -21.18
N GLY A 156 -42.32 -18.49 -20.34
CA GLY A 156 -42.77 -17.13 -20.65
C GLY A 156 -41.72 -16.04 -20.48
N TRP A 157 -40.54 -16.37 -19.94
CA TRP A 157 -39.51 -15.38 -19.61
C TRP A 157 -38.93 -14.67 -20.85
N LEU A 158 -38.77 -15.37 -21.97
CA LEU A 158 -38.26 -14.75 -23.20
C LEU A 158 -39.21 -13.68 -23.74
N ASP A 159 -40.53 -13.86 -23.60
CA ASP A 159 -41.51 -12.85 -24.00
C ASP A 159 -41.48 -11.62 -23.08
N GLU A 160 -41.21 -11.84 -21.79
CA GLU A 160 -40.97 -10.78 -20.82
C GLU A 160 -39.75 -9.93 -21.23
N VAL A 161 -38.63 -10.58 -21.60
CA VAL A 161 -37.42 -9.90 -22.08
C VAL A 161 -37.69 -9.11 -23.36
N ARG A 162 -38.42 -9.68 -24.33
CA ARG A 162 -38.79 -8.98 -25.59
C ARG A 162 -39.58 -7.71 -25.31
N ARG A 163 -40.59 -7.82 -24.45
CA ARG A 163 -41.43 -6.69 -24.04
C ARG A 163 -40.61 -5.60 -23.36
N CYS A 164 -39.74 -5.98 -22.43
CA CYS A 164 -38.83 -5.04 -21.75
C CYS A 164 -37.80 -4.39 -22.70
N ALA A 165 -37.37 -5.11 -23.74
CA ALA A 165 -36.44 -4.57 -24.76
C ALA A 165 -37.13 -3.65 -25.78
N GLY A 166 -38.46 -3.53 -25.75
CA GLY A 166 -39.23 -2.76 -26.73
C GLY A 166 -39.22 -3.34 -28.14
N ARG A 167 -38.96 -4.65 -28.28
CA ARG A 167 -38.91 -5.36 -29.57
C ARG A 167 -39.98 -6.45 -29.61
N GLU A 168 -41.22 -6.03 -29.79
CA GLU A 168 -42.37 -6.93 -29.85
C GLU A 168 -42.39 -7.74 -31.15
N ARG A 169 -42.93 -8.96 -31.09
CA ARG A 169 -43.20 -9.78 -32.26
C ARG A 169 -44.30 -9.12 -33.09
N THR A 170 -43.97 -8.64 -34.27
CA THR A 170 -44.91 -8.50 -35.36
C THR A 170 -45.31 -9.91 -35.78
N THR A 171 -46.39 -10.44 -35.19
CA THR A 171 -47.16 -11.50 -35.84
C THR A 171 -47.60 -10.96 -37.19
N THR A 172 -46.91 -11.36 -38.25
CA THR A 172 -47.43 -11.26 -39.62
C THR A 172 -48.67 -12.14 -39.69
N ALA A 173 -49.84 -11.53 -39.44
CA ALA A 173 -51.12 -12.14 -39.81
C ALA A 173 -51.15 -12.28 -41.35
N PRO A 174 -51.63 -13.41 -41.91
CA PRO A 174 -51.78 -13.52 -43.33
C PRO A 174 -52.83 -12.51 -43.80
N LEU A 175 -52.47 -11.82 -44.88
CA LEU A 175 -53.26 -10.86 -45.64
C LEU A 175 -54.72 -11.35 -45.80
N PRO A 176 -55.74 -10.60 -45.37
CA PRO A 176 -57.10 -10.86 -45.83
C PRO A 176 -57.23 -10.35 -47.27
N ASP A 177 -57.39 -11.28 -48.19
CA ASP A 177 -57.74 -11.01 -49.57
C ASP A 177 -59.13 -10.33 -49.63
N GLY A 178 -59.16 -9.15 -50.25
CA GLY A 178 -60.25 -8.77 -51.14
C GLY A 178 -61.51 -8.11 -50.56
N ARG A 179 -61.75 -6.91 -51.10
CA ARG A 179 -63.04 -6.21 -51.36
C ARG A 179 -63.75 -5.53 -50.20
N GLY A 180 -63.86 -4.21 -50.37
CA GLY A 180 -64.84 -3.37 -49.70
C GLY A 180 -64.52 -1.89 -49.87
N SER A 181 -64.91 -1.34 -51.02
CA SER A 181 -65.11 0.09 -51.24
C SER A 181 -66.03 0.70 -50.19
N GLU A 182 -65.68 1.84 -49.59
CA GLU A 182 -66.60 2.96 -49.33
C GLU A 182 -65.89 4.22 -48.82
N THR A 183 -66.58 5.33 -49.06
CA THR A 183 -66.22 6.75 -49.07
C THR A 183 -66.00 7.41 -47.69
N ALA A 184 -65.07 8.39 -47.65
CA ALA A 184 -64.98 9.67 -46.89
C ALA A 184 -65.92 9.96 -45.67
N PRO A 185 -65.53 10.79 -44.65
CA PRO A 185 -64.75 12.04 -44.79
C PRO A 185 -63.75 12.37 -43.65
N LEU A 186 -62.97 13.44 -43.89
CA LEU A 186 -62.13 14.14 -42.91
C LEU A 186 -62.90 14.57 -41.65
N PRO A 187 -62.23 14.53 -40.48
CA PRO A 187 -62.43 15.54 -39.47
C PRO A 187 -61.14 16.34 -39.19
N ASP A 188 -61.32 17.66 -39.17
CA ASP A 188 -60.36 18.64 -38.68
C ASP A 188 -60.25 18.59 -37.16
N GLY A 189 -59.04 18.87 -36.64
CA GLY A 189 -58.90 19.51 -35.34
C GLY A 189 -58.32 18.70 -34.19
N ARG A 190 -57.04 19.00 -33.91
CA ARG A 190 -56.41 19.06 -32.57
C ARG A 190 -56.51 17.83 -31.66
N GLY A 191 -55.44 17.04 -31.71
CA GLY A 191 -54.93 16.28 -30.58
C GLY A 191 -53.45 16.03 -30.77
N SER A 192 -52.59 16.86 -30.15
CA SER A 192 -51.19 16.50 -29.92
C SER A 192 -51.15 15.33 -28.95
N VAL A 193 -51.29 14.12 -29.48
CA VAL A 193 -50.76 12.94 -28.85
C VAL A 193 -49.43 12.74 -29.57
N ALA A 194 -48.34 13.04 -28.88
CA ALA A 194 -47.04 12.53 -29.25
C ALA A 194 -47.12 11.00 -29.15
N ALA A 195 -47.66 10.37 -30.19
CA ALA A 195 -47.49 8.97 -30.47
C ALA A 195 -45.98 8.78 -30.52
N ARG A 196 -45.46 8.18 -29.45
CA ARG A 196 -44.08 7.75 -29.36
C ARG A 196 -43.91 6.80 -30.55
N LEU A 197 -43.24 7.29 -31.61
CA LEU A 197 -42.91 6.47 -32.77
C LEU A 197 -42.25 5.19 -32.22
N PRO A 198 -42.74 3.99 -32.55
CA PRO A 198 -41.99 2.78 -32.28
C PRO A 198 -40.71 2.85 -33.11
N ASP A 199 -39.58 3.05 -32.44
CA ASP A 199 -38.27 2.95 -33.06
C ASP A 199 -38.22 1.63 -33.84
N GLY A 200 -38.05 1.72 -35.17
CA GLY A 200 -38.13 0.60 -36.11
C GLY A 200 -37.02 -0.44 -35.98
N ARG A 201 -36.79 -0.98 -34.80
CA ARG A 201 -36.01 -2.20 -34.59
C ARG A 201 -36.99 -3.36 -34.65
N GLY A 202 -37.03 -3.99 -35.82
CA GLY A 202 -37.97 -5.07 -36.14
C GLY A 202 -38.02 -6.20 -35.11
N SER A 203 -39.04 -7.03 -35.24
CA SER A 203 -39.24 -8.26 -34.46
C SER A 203 -37.94 -9.02 -34.24
N VAL A 204 -37.67 -9.41 -32.99
CA VAL A 204 -36.46 -10.15 -32.64
C VAL A 204 -36.78 -11.57 -32.20
N GLU A 205 -36.05 -12.53 -32.75
CA GLU A 205 -36.05 -13.92 -32.30
C GLU A 205 -35.09 -14.08 -31.12
N LEU A 206 -35.58 -14.65 -30.02
CA LEU A 206 -34.77 -15.00 -28.85
C LEU A 206 -34.87 -16.50 -28.63
N ALA A 207 -33.74 -17.15 -28.38
CA ALA A 207 -33.66 -18.54 -27.98
C ALA A 207 -32.81 -18.68 -26.72
N LEU A 208 -33.06 -19.72 -25.92
CA LEU A 208 -32.18 -20.08 -24.82
C LEU A 208 -31.07 -20.99 -25.36
N GLY A 209 -29.81 -20.63 -25.15
CA GLY A 209 -28.67 -21.44 -25.61
C GLY A 209 -28.49 -22.72 -24.80
N SER A 210 -27.79 -23.71 -25.32
CA SER A 210 -27.46 -24.93 -24.56
C SER A 210 -26.35 -24.64 -23.54
N ALA A 211 -26.46 -25.23 -22.35
CA ALA A 211 -25.60 -24.98 -21.19
C ALA A 211 -24.09 -25.20 -21.49
N GLY A 212 -23.41 -24.13 -21.90
CA GLY A 212 -21.99 -24.18 -22.29
C GLY A 212 -21.05 -23.46 -21.32
N ALA A 213 -21.58 -22.72 -20.34
CA ALA A 213 -20.79 -22.02 -19.34
C ALA A 213 -21.44 -22.21 -17.97
N ALA A 214 -20.64 -22.57 -16.95
CA ALA A 214 -21.05 -22.64 -15.55
C ALA A 214 -21.32 -21.22 -15.02
N ILE A 215 -22.39 -20.60 -15.51
CA ILE A 215 -22.85 -19.28 -15.08
C ILE A 215 -23.42 -19.44 -13.68
N ARG A 216 -22.84 -18.73 -12.70
CA ARG A 216 -23.36 -18.72 -11.33
C ARG A 216 -24.61 -17.84 -11.17
N GLY A 217 -24.68 -16.75 -11.95
CA GLY A 217 -25.84 -15.87 -12.02
C GLY A 217 -25.72 -14.77 -13.06
N GLY A 218 -26.86 -14.23 -13.50
CA GLY A 218 -26.97 -13.28 -14.60
C GLY A 218 -27.18 -13.95 -15.96
N VAL A 219 -26.89 -13.22 -17.04
CA VAL A 219 -27.18 -13.66 -18.42
C VAL A 219 -26.05 -13.27 -19.36
N ILE A 220 -25.71 -14.15 -20.29
CA ILE A 220 -24.85 -13.83 -21.43
C ILE A 220 -25.73 -13.82 -22.68
N VAL A 221 -25.71 -12.73 -23.43
CA VAL A 221 -26.48 -12.60 -24.67
C VAL A 221 -25.53 -12.69 -25.85
N ARG A 222 -25.78 -13.60 -26.77
CA ARG A 222 -24.99 -13.79 -27.99
C ARG A 222 -25.85 -13.52 -29.21
N ASP A 223 -25.24 -12.96 -30.25
CA ASP A 223 -25.83 -12.96 -31.58
C ASP A 223 -25.87 -14.40 -32.14
N ALA A 224 -26.84 -14.73 -33.00
CA ALA A 224 -26.95 -16.05 -33.62
C ALA A 224 -25.73 -16.42 -34.46
N ASP A 225 -25.04 -15.42 -35.03
CA ASP A 225 -23.79 -15.62 -35.76
C ASP A 225 -22.58 -15.86 -34.83
N GLY A 226 -22.75 -15.77 -33.51
CA GLY A 226 -21.68 -15.94 -32.51
C GLY A 226 -20.62 -14.85 -32.51
N ARG A 227 -20.73 -13.84 -33.38
CA ARG A 227 -19.72 -12.78 -33.59
C ARG A 227 -19.68 -11.74 -32.47
N ARG A 228 -20.79 -11.57 -31.76
CA ARG A 228 -20.92 -10.59 -30.66
C ARG A 228 -21.52 -11.28 -29.45
N ALA A 229 -20.86 -11.11 -28.32
CA ALA A 229 -21.33 -11.60 -27.02
C ALA A 229 -21.33 -10.44 -26.02
N TRP A 230 -22.42 -10.34 -25.27
CA TRP A 230 -22.58 -9.38 -24.20
C TRP A 230 -22.67 -10.12 -22.88
N ASP A 231 -21.59 -10.02 -22.09
CA ASP A 231 -21.53 -10.62 -20.75
C ASP A 231 -22.17 -9.67 -19.72
N ASN A 232 -23.36 -10.06 -19.26
CA ASN A 232 -24.08 -9.45 -18.15
C ASN A 232 -24.22 -10.43 -16.98
N THR A 233 -23.24 -11.32 -16.78
CA THR A 233 -23.13 -12.05 -15.52
C THR A 233 -22.96 -11.06 -14.37
N LEU A 234 -23.53 -11.40 -13.20
CA LEU A 234 -23.48 -10.50 -12.04
C LEU A 234 -22.04 -10.24 -11.59
N ALA A 235 -21.18 -11.27 -11.64
CA ALA A 235 -19.75 -11.16 -11.36
C ALA A 235 -19.04 -10.21 -12.34
N ALA A 236 -19.18 -10.42 -13.66
CA ALA A 236 -18.53 -9.55 -14.65
C ALA A 236 -19.00 -8.09 -14.55
N ARG A 237 -20.27 -7.88 -14.21
CA ARG A 237 -20.81 -6.53 -14.00
C ARG A 237 -20.27 -5.89 -12.73
N LEU A 238 -20.13 -6.64 -11.64
CA LEU A 238 -19.51 -6.15 -10.41
C LEU A 238 -18.06 -5.75 -10.69
N GLU A 239 -17.26 -6.60 -11.33
CA GLU A 239 -15.86 -6.31 -11.69
C GLU A 239 -15.74 -5.02 -12.51
N ARG A 240 -16.61 -4.83 -13.50
CA ARG A 240 -16.62 -3.62 -14.33
C ARG A 240 -16.99 -2.35 -13.55
N LEU A 241 -17.89 -2.47 -12.57
CA LEU A 241 -18.34 -1.35 -11.73
C LEU A 241 -17.46 -1.13 -10.49
N TRP A 242 -16.66 -2.13 -10.11
CA TRP A 242 -15.91 -2.15 -8.86
C TRP A 242 -14.97 -0.96 -8.70
N PRO A 243 -14.21 -0.50 -9.71
CA PRO A 243 -13.35 0.68 -9.55
C PRO A 243 -14.12 1.94 -9.09
N ALA A 244 -15.31 2.16 -9.63
CA ALA A 244 -16.15 3.30 -9.25
C ALA A 244 -16.81 3.10 -7.87
N LEU A 245 -17.31 1.89 -7.59
CA LEU A 245 -17.89 1.54 -6.30
C LEU A 245 -16.85 1.62 -5.18
N ARG A 246 -15.66 1.07 -5.39
CA ARG A 246 -14.52 1.11 -4.47
C ARG A 246 -14.19 2.53 -4.05
N ARG A 247 -14.08 3.48 -4.99
CA ARG A 247 -13.86 4.89 -4.67
C ARG A 247 -14.98 5.47 -3.81
N ARG A 248 -16.24 5.20 -4.16
CA ARG A 248 -17.41 5.68 -3.40
C ARG A 248 -17.46 5.09 -1.99
N ILE A 249 -17.20 3.79 -1.85
CA ILE A 249 -17.17 3.08 -0.56
C ILE A 249 -16.03 3.64 0.29
N ALA A 250 -14.83 3.78 -0.27
CA ALA A 250 -13.69 4.32 0.45
C ALA A 250 -13.92 5.76 0.92
N ALA A 251 -14.59 6.59 0.12
CA ALA A 251 -15.01 7.93 0.51
C ALA A 251 -16.09 7.92 1.60
N ALA A 252 -17.15 7.12 1.43
CA ALA A 252 -18.26 7.05 2.38
C ALA A 252 -17.85 6.48 3.74
N ALA A 253 -16.91 5.54 3.76
CA ALA A 253 -16.36 4.94 4.98
C ALA A 253 -15.23 5.78 5.61
N GLY A 254 -14.88 6.94 5.04
CA GLY A 254 -13.80 7.79 5.57
C GLY A 254 -12.41 7.15 5.51
N LEU A 255 -12.20 6.17 4.64
CA LEU A 255 -10.95 5.41 4.54
C LEU A 255 -9.86 6.21 3.81
N VAL A 256 -10.26 7.16 2.95
CA VAL A 256 -9.35 8.06 2.24
C VAL A 256 -9.32 9.43 2.94
N PRO A 257 -8.15 9.97 3.31
CA PRO A 257 -8.03 11.33 3.81
C PRO A 257 -8.55 12.36 2.79
N ALA A 258 -9.26 13.39 3.25
CA ALA A 258 -9.85 14.45 2.41
C ALA A 258 -8.86 15.10 1.42
N ALA A 259 -7.56 15.08 1.73
CA ALA A 259 -6.50 15.60 0.87
C ALA A 259 -6.25 14.79 -0.42
N GLN A 260 -6.59 13.50 -0.46
CA GLN A 260 -6.49 12.66 -1.67
C GLN A 260 -7.77 12.69 -2.50
N ALA A 261 -8.93 12.88 -1.87
CA ALA A 261 -10.21 13.05 -2.57
C ALA A 261 -10.27 14.30 -3.46
N ALA A 262 -9.50 15.34 -3.12
CA ALA A 262 -9.42 16.59 -3.89
C ALA A 262 -8.49 16.52 -5.12
N LYS A 263 -7.61 15.52 -5.21
CA LYS A 263 -6.65 15.38 -6.33
C LYS A 263 -7.15 14.48 -7.47
N GLU A 264 -8.24 13.75 -7.27
CA GLU A 264 -8.77 12.77 -8.24
C GLU A 264 -10.18 13.09 -8.76
N SER A 265 -10.70 14.30 -8.51
CA SER A 265 -11.89 14.78 -9.22
C SER A 265 -11.49 15.31 -10.61
N PRO A 266 -12.17 14.88 -11.70
CA PRO A 266 -11.92 15.39 -13.04
C PRO A 266 -12.30 16.87 -13.19
#